data_AF-A0A662PD59-F1
#
_entry.id   AF-A0A662PD59-F1
#
_cell.length_a   1.000
_cell.length_b   1.000
_cell.length_c   1.000
_cell.angle_alpha   90.00
_cell.angle_beta   90.00
_cell.angle_gamma   90.00
#
_symmetry.space_group_name_H-M   'P 1'
#
loop_
_entity.id
_entity.type
_entity.pdbx_description
1 polymer ?
#
loop_
_entity_poly.entity_id
_entity_poly.type
_entity_poly.pdbx_seq_one_letter_code
_entity_poly.pdbx_strand_id
1 'polypeptide(L)'
;METINHYSIDLRNRVVKQPHWYLGPIGVAPAYQGRGYARILIKAMLNRLDSEKIPCFLETQTEKNVAIYERYGFEVVEKGMVPETTLPHYGMLRKCR
;
A
#
# COMPACT_ATOMS: atom_id res chain seq x y z
N MET A 1 -11.78 -4.57 -14.11
CA MET A 1 -10.47 -4.95 -13.52
C MET A 1 -9.31 -4.30 -14.26
N GLU A 2 -9.35 -4.24 -15.59
CA GLU A 2 -8.27 -3.69 -16.43
C GLU A 2 -8.02 -2.18 -16.19
N THR A 3 -9.07 -1.37 -16.05
CA THR A 3 -8.96 0.08 -15.77
C THR A 3 -8.23 0.40 -14.47
N ILE A 4 -8.52 -0.35 -13.39
CA ILE A 4 -7.88 -0.16 -12.08
C ILE A 4 -6.38 -0.51 -12.18
N ASN A 5 -6.05 -1.62 -12.83
CA ASN A 5 -4.66 -2.05 -12.98
C ASN A 5 -3.84 -1.04 -13.81
N HIS A 6 -4.38 -0.56 -14.93
CA HIS A 6 -3.71 0.48 -15.74
C HIS A 6 -3.48 1.75 -14.94
N TYR A 7 -4.53 2.26 -14.28
CA TYR A 7 -4.45 3.46 -13.46
C TYR A 7 -3.42 3.32 -12.33
N SER A 8 -3.38 2.14 -11.68
CA SER A 8 -2.45 1.83 -10.60
C SER A 8 -0.99 1.83 -11.07
N ILE A 9 -0.72 1.21 -12.23
CA ILE A 9 0.61 1.20 -12.85
C ILE A 9 1.06 2.61 -13.20
N ASP A 10 0.18 3.40 -13.84
CA ASP A 10 0.47 4.77 -14.24
C ASP A 10 0.77 5.65 -13.04
N LEU A 11 -0.06 5.57 -12.00
CA LEU A 11 0.14 6.30 -10.76
C LEU A 11 1.48 5.94 -10.11
N ARG A 12 1.77 4.64 -9.94
CA ARG A 12 3.04 4.18 -9.36
C ARG A 12 4.24 4.72 -10.14
N ASN A 13 4.19 4.67 -11.48
CA ASN A 13 5.26 5.17 -12.34
C ASN A 13 5.43 6.69 -12.25
N ARG A 14 4.36 7.45 -11.94
CA ARG A 14 4.45 8.90 -11.68
C ARG A 14 5.09 9.20 -10.33
N VAL A 15 4.66 8.51 -9.26
CA VAL A 15 4.97 8.91 -7.88
C VAL A 15 6.19 8.24 -7.27
N VAL A 16 6.61 7.07 -7.78
CA VAL A 16 7.79 6.36 -7.27
C VAL A 16 8.83 6.19 -8.37
N LYS A 17 9.91 6.96 -8.28
CA LYS A 17 11.01 6.96 -9.27
C LYS A 17 12.20 6.06 -8.89
N GLN A 18 12.29 5.70 -7.62
CA GLN A 18 13.36 4.88 -7.07
C GLN A 18 12.95 3.39 -7.01
N PRO A 19 13.91 2.45 -7.02
CA PRO A 19 13.64 1.05 -6.74
C PRO A 19 12.90 0.90 -5.40
N HIS A 20 11.86 0.07 -5.40
CA HIS A 20 10.99 -0.12 -4.25
C HIS A 20 10.31 -1.49 -4.29
N TRP A 21 9.87 -1.95 -3.13
CA TRP A 21 8.96 -3.10 -3.04
C TRP A 21 7.51 -2.64 -3.14
N TYR A 22 6.68 -3.45 -3.77
CA TYR A 22 5.23 -3.26 -3.80
C TYR A 22 4.54 -4.20 -2.82
N LEU A 23 3.84 -3.65 -1.83
CA LEU A 23 2.95 -4.46 -0.98
C LEU A 23 1.63 -4.67 -1.72
N GLY A 24 1.48 -5.88 -2.26
CA GLY A 24 0.24 -6.32 -2.91
C GLY A 24 -0.89 -6.62 -1.92
N PRO A 25 -2.00 -7.17 -2.42
CA PRO A 25 -3.16 -7.52 -1.58
C PRO A 25 -2.78 -8.46 -0.44
N ILE A 26 -3.20 -8.12 0.78
CA ILE A 26 -3.08 -8.97 1.96
C ILE A 26 -4.46 -9.19 2.57
N GLY A 27 -4.76 -10.44 2.89
CA GLY A 27 -6.03 -10.85 3.48
C GLY A 27 -5.81 -11.78 4.65
N VAL A 28 -6.72 -11.71 5.62
CA VAL A 28 -6.84 -12.70 6.70
C VAL A 28 -8.23 -13.31 6.59
N ALA A 29 -8.30 -14.64 6.52
CA ALA A 29 -9.56 -15.36 6.44
C ALA A 29 -10.49 -14.95 7.61
N PRO A 30 -11.81 -14.79 7.39
CA PRO A 30 -12.73 -14.19 8.37
C PRO A 30 -12.65 -14.78 9.78
N ALA A 31 -12.57 -16.11 9.90
CA ALA A 31 -12.46 -16.83 11.19
C ALA A 31 -11.20 -16.46 12.01
N TYR A 32 -10.21 -15.84 11.39
CA TYR A 32 -8.91 -15.50 11.97
C TYR A 32 -8.66 -13.99 12.08
N GLN A 33 -9.64 -13.16 11.71
CA GLN A 33 -9.54 -11.70 11.82
C GLN A 33 -9.51 -11.24 13.29
N GLY A 34 -9.05 -10.01 13.53
CA GLY A 34 -8.94 -9.43 14.88
C GLY A 34 -7.78 -9.99 15.73
N ARG A 35 -7.04 -10.99 15.25
CA ARG A 35 -5.94 -11.65 15.98
C ARG A 35 -4.55 -11.12 15.66
N GLY A 36 -4.45 -10.09 14.83
CA GLY A 36 -3.17 -9.43 14.52
C GLY A 36 -2.28 -10.13 13.48
N TYR A 37 -2.73 -11.16 12.78
CA TYR A 37 -1.91 -11.88 11.79
C TYR A 37 -1.37 -10.98 10.67
N ALA A 38 -2.21 -10.12 10.09
CA ALA A 38 -1.77 -9.15 9.07
C ALA A 38 -0.67 -8.23 9.61
N ARG A 39 -0.77 -7.80 10.86
CA ARG A 39 0.24 -6.97 11.52
C ARG A 39 1.58 -7.69 11.65
N ILE A 40 1.57 -8.98 11.99
CA ILE A 40 2.80 -9.79 12.11
C ILE A 40 3.50 -9.88 10.75
N LEU A 41 2.75 -10.21 9.69
CA LEU A 41 3.29 -10.33 8.33
C LEU A 41 3.83 -8.99 7.80
N ILE A 42 3.05 -7.92 7.92
CA ILE A 42 3.46 -6.58 7.46
C ILE A 42 4.72 -6.13 8.21
N LYS A 43 4.77 -6.29 9.53
CA LYS A 43 5.95 -5.90 10.32
C LYS A 43 7.20 -6.70 9.95
N ALA A 44 7.08 -8.01 9.78
CA ALA A 44 8.22 -8.84 9.41
C ALA A 44 8.80 -8.42 8.05
N MET A 45 7.92 -8.17 7.07
CA MET A 45 8.32 -7.65 5.76
C MET A 45 8.99 -6.27 5.89
N LEU A 46 8.35 -5.30 6.56
CA LEU A 46 8.89 -3.95 6.69
C LEU A 46 10.23 -3.90 7.43
N ASN A 47 10.41 -4.72 8.47
CA ASN A 47 11.68 -4.81 9.19
C ASN A 47 12.82 -5.26 8.27
N ARG A 48 12.54 -6.22 7.38
CA ARG A 48 13.50 -6.65 6.36
C ARG A 48 13.81 -5.51 5.38
N LEU A 49 12.79 -4.82 4.88
CA LEU A 49 12.97 -3.70 3.95
C LEU A 49 13.76 -2.53 4.55
N ASP A 50 13.56 -2.25 5.84
CA ASP A 50 14.34 -1.26 6.58
C ASP A 50 15.83 -1.66 6.63
N SER A 51 16.14 -2.94 6.91
CA SER A 51 17.52 -3.42 6.92
C SER A 51 18.22 -3.33 5.55
N GLU A 52 17.45 -3.47 4.47
CA GLU A 52 17.93 -3.36 3.09
C GLU A 52 17.91 -1.91 2.57
N LYS A 53 17.38 -0.96 3.36
CA LYS A 53 17.17 0.44 2.98
C LYS A 53 16.35 0.62 1.70
N ILE A 54 15.36 -0.24 1.50
CA ILE A 54 14.48 -0.21 0.32
C ILE A 54 13.09 0.34 0.70
N PRO A 55 12.60 1.39 0.02
CA PRO A 55 11.25 1.90 0.21
C PRO A 55 10.16 0.88 -0.13
N CYS A 56 8.97 1.07 0.43
CA CYS A 56 7.79 0.25 0.13
C CYS A 56 6.63 1.13 -0.35
N PHE A 57 6.01 0.74 -1.46
CA PHE A 57 4.83 1.39 -2.03
C PHE A 57 3.62 0.45 -1.93
N LEU A 58 2.45 1.03 -1.73
CA LEU A 58 1.17 0.32 -1.77
C LEU A 58 0.06 1.21 -2.30
N GLU A 59 -1.07 0.57 -2.61
CA GLU A 59 -2.28 1.26 -3.02
C GLU A 59 -3.48 0.75 -2.22
N THR A 60 -4.45 1.63 -1.98
CA THR A 60 -5.70 1.24 -1.34
C THR A 60 -6.86 2.13 -1.75
N GLN A 61 -8.10 1.69 -1.49
CA GLN A 61 -9.31 2.36 -1.96
C GLN A 61 -10.16 2.96 -0.83
N THR A 62 -9.73 2.84 0.44
CA THR A 62 -10.54 3.31 1.59
C THR A 62 -9.69 4.10 2.58
N GLU A 63 -10.28 5.15 3.16
CA GLU A 63 -9.63 5.96 4.21
C GLU A 63 -9.32 5.14 5.46
N LYS A 64 -10.14 4.13 5.77
CA LYS A 64 -9.87 3.17 6.83
C LYS A 64 -8.54 2.45 6.62
N ASN A 65 -8.24 2.04 5.39
CA ASN A 65 -6.97 1.39 5.08
C ASN A 65 -5.81 2.37 5.10
N VAL A 66 -6.01 3.61 4.64
CA VAL A 66 -5.01 4.69 4.77
C VAL A 66 -4.57 4.82 6.23
N ALA A 67 -5.52 4.98 7.16
CA ALA A 67 -5.25 5.10 8.59
C ALA A 67 -4.59 3.85 9.22
N ILE A 68 -4.73 2.67 8.60
CA ILE A 68 -4.01 1.46 9.01
C ILE A 68 -2.55 1.55 8.56
N TYR A 69 -2.31 1.93 7.31
CA TYR A 69 -0.96 1.99 6.73
C TYR A 69 -0.11 3.15 7.25
N GLU A 70 -0.72 4.28 7.61
CA GLU A 70 -0.05 5.38 8.30
C GLU A 70 0.64 4.94 9.59
N ARG A 71 0.03 4.02 10.35
CA ARG A 71 0.63 3.46 11.58
C ARG A 71 1.90 2.66 11.32
N TYR A 72 2.11 2.19 10.10
CA TYR A 72 3.34 1.53 9.68
C TYR A 72 4.37 2.51 9.11
N GLY A 73 4.04 3.80 9.02
CA GLY A 73 4.92 4.85 8.48
C GLY A 73 4.77 5.07 6.97
N PHE A 74 3.67 4.62 6.36
CA PHE A 74 3.33 5.02 5.01
C PHE A 74 2.71 6.41 5.01
N GLU A 75 3.03 7.20 3.99
CA GLU A 75 2.48 8.53 3.77
C GLU A 75 1.71 8.53 2.45
N VAL A 76 0.57 9.22 2.38
CA VAL A 76 -0.17 9.41 1.13
C VAL A 76 0.66 10.29 0.20
N VAL A 77 1.01 9.76 -0.97
CA VAL A 77 1.75 10.51 -2.01
C VAL A 77 0.87 10.90 -3.18
N GLU A 78 -0.24 10.20 -3.39
CA GLU A 78 -1.27 10.57 -4.36
C GLU A 78 -2.65 10.11 -3.89
N LYS A 79 -3.66 10.94 -4.13
CA LYS A 79 -5.08 10.65 -3.89
C LYS A 79 -5.84 11.04 -5.15
N GLY A 80 -6.68 10.14 -5.63
CA GLY A 80 -7.49 10.37 -6.81
C GLY A 80 -8.73 9.48 -6.84
N MET A 81 -9.42 9.53 -7.97
CA MET A 81 -10.53 8.65 -8.30
C MET A 81 -10.10 7.81 -9.50
N VAL A 82 -10.42 6.51 -9.48
CA VAL A 82 -10.20 5.68 -10.67
C VAL A 82 -11.11 6.22 -11.79
N PRO A 83 -10.57 6.50 -12.99
CA PRO A 83 -11.34 7.05 -14.11
C PRO A 83 -12.62 6.28 -14.38
N GLU A 84 -13.69 7.00 -14.72
CA GLU A 84 -15.02 6.44 -15.03
C GLU A 84 -15.69 5.69 -13.87
N THR A 85 -15.19 5.88 -12.64
CA THR A 85 -15.78 5.26 -11.44
C THR A 85 -15.91 6.27 -10.30
N THR A 86 -16.59 5.84 -9.24
CA THR A 86 -16.64 6.54 -7.95
C THR A 86 -15.67 5.94 -6.93
N LEU A 87 -14.71 5.12 -7.37
CA LEU A 87 -13.78 4.42 -6.49
C LEU A 87 -12.59 5.32 -6.15
N PRO A 88 -12.40 5.70 -4.87
CA PRO A 88 -11.20 6.40 -4.45
C PRO A 88 -9.97 5.51 -4.63
N HIS A 89 -8.83 6.12 -4.90
CA HIS A 89 -7.54 5.42 -4.97
C HIS A 89 -6.47 6.27 -4.28
N TYR A 90 -5.72 5.62 -3.42
CA TYR A 90 -4.65 6.22 -2.63
C TYR A 90 -3.37 5.48 -2.95
N GLY A 91 -2.37 6.20 -3.45
CA GLY A 91 -0.99 5.71 -3.51
C GLY A 91 -0.26 6.13 -2.24
N MET A 92 0.38 5.19 -1.57
CA MET A 92 1.10 5.45 -0.32
C MET A 92 2.53 4.94 -0.40
N LEU A 93 3.48 5.77 0.04
CA LEU A 93 4.90 5.46 0.05
C LEU A 93 5.43 5.48 1.47
N ARG A 94 6.21 4.46 1.83
CA ARG A 94 6.99 4.41 3.06
C ARG A 94 8.47 4.46 2.71
N LYS A 95 9.16 5.48 3.21
CA LYS A 95 10.64 5.55 3.16
C LYS A 95 11.23 4.51 4.14
N CYS A 96 12.40 3.97 3.82
CA CYS A 96 13.14 3.13 4.75
C CYS A 96 13.56 3.94 5.98
N ARG A 97 13.58 3.30 7.15
CA ARG A 97 14.04 3.89 8.40
C ARG A 97 15.52 3.64 8.65
#